data_AF-A0A9Q8PMW0-F1
#
_entry.id   AF-A0A9Q8PMW0-F1
#
_cell.length_a   1.000
_cell.length_b   1.000
_cell.length_c   1.000
_cell.angle_alpha   90.00
_cell.angle_beta   90.00
_cell.angle_gamma   90.00
#
_symmetry.space_group_name_H-M   'P 1'
#
loop_
_entity.id
_entity.type
_entity.pdbx_description
1 polymer ?
#
loop_
_entity_poly.entity_id
_entity_poly.type
_entity_poly.pdbx_seq_one_letter_code
_entity_poly.pdbx_strand_id
1 'polypeptide(L)'
;MPKEGVNHHTATVSAGPSSADDYNIINELLEAVERNPNSGEARCVLAEQYDAWGWKDAAGDFMEEILGLQPEDSTAREWLAANGRLQECASTASTASTAVQATESNDDIARKFLSPGGLRELGNGYKLLLSDAQGLLSELQAFQDMCGPETDIAGQIADVRAIAEGRLTSAVKARAPPAVRTVAQGIKQSPAPQRVDNVCNDLEANVRWIRNQASGKQSDQIRETVRKRAEAIKAALAPELHHFVDDAWMHVEHEILGRKYQNGGQTMLGDLVIAIPRTDFYCSGDGYAWDMAELASAIKANGGVMRNPLSKQLFSADDVRSIIRHPLGKGLAALQLKQKELTSGVRKSTISKLNEMAAVLLGDQTLDAAASREAVEGFLTYTATLPQAEQNALKDLRVPAKDSHTEQPFDVTIGDAVEDAKANRQCFHKTGDLLSQAARFLASQKMGTQMPGAWS
;
A
#
# COMPACT_ATOMS: atom_id res chain seq x y z
N MET A 1 70.49 -33.93 -29.71
CA MET A 1 70.59 -32.52 -29.32
C MET A 1 69.44 -31.75 -29.94
N PRO A 2 68.90 -30.74 -29.24
CA PRO A 2 67.46 -30.45 -29.19
C PRO A 2 67.07 -29.13 -29.86
N LYS A 3 65.75 -28.91 -30.04
CA LYS A 3 64.95 -27.71 -29.68
C LYS A 3 63.52 -27.92 -30.22
N GLU A 4 62.50 -28.04 -29.36
CA GLU A 4 61.71 -26.93 -28.76
C GLU A 4 60.98 -26.12 -29.84
N GLY A 5 59.68 -25.88 -29.83
CA GLY A 5 58.61 -26.25 -28.91
C GLY A 5 57.27 -25.94 -29.61
N VAL A 6 56.25 -26.77 -29.36
CA VAL A 6 54.89 -26.54 -29.86
C VAL A 6 54.12 -25.84 -28.75
N ASN A 7 53.92 -24.52 -28.88
CA ASN A 7 52.98 -23.78 -28.07
C ASN A 7 51.57 -24.06 -28.58
N HIS A 8 50.81 -24.89 -27.86
CA HIS A 8 49.37 -24.91 -27.95
C HIS A 8 48.82 -23.71 -27.18
N HIS A 9 48.54 -22.60 -27.88
CA HIS A 9 47.54 -21.65 -27.41
C HIS A 9 46.16 -22.27 -27.65
N THR A 10 45.57 -22.85 -26.61
CA THR A 10 44.13 -23.06 -26.54
C THR A 10 43.46 -21.70 -26.54
N ALA A 11 42.92 -21.29 -27.69
CA ALA A 11 41.99 -20.18 -27.77
C ALA A 11 40.71 -20.59 -27.04
N THR A 12 40.47 -20.00 -25.87
CA THR A 12 39.15 -19.95 -25.24
C THR A 12 38.22 -19.26 -26.22
N VAL A 13 37.33 -20.02 -26.85
CA VAL A 13 36.24 -19.48 -27.68
C VAL A 13 35.38 -18.63 -26.76
N SER A 14 35.28 -17.31 -27.01
CA SER A 14 34.37 -16.45 -26.24
C SER A 14 32.94 -16.90 -26.54
N ALA A 15 32.27 -17.39 -25.50
CA ALA A 15 30.86 -17.72 -25.58
C ALA A 15 30.08 -16.40 -25.49
N GLY A 16 29.68 -15.88 -26.65
CA GLY A 16 28.70 -14.80 -26.70
C GLY A 16 27.35 -15.24 -26.09
N PRO A 17 26.38 -14.31 -26.00
CA PRO A 17 25.05 -14.59 -25.47
C PRO A 17 24.44 -15.80 -26.17
N SER A 18 24.02 -16.80 -25.39
CA SER A 18 23.65 -18.12 -25.92
C SER A 18 22.14 -18.31 -26.06
N SER A 19 21.36 -17.37 -25.53
CA SER A 19 19.90 -17.39 -25.54
C SER A 19 19.31 -16.03 -25.93
N ALA A 20 18.08 -16.04 -26.43
CA ALA A 20 17.32 -14.82 -26.70
C ALA A 20 17.06 -13.98 -25.42
N ASP A 21 17.10 -14.64 -24.25
CA ASP A 21 16.89 -14.00 -22.96
C ASP A 21 18.14 -13.24 -22.48
N ASP A 22 19.34 -13.72 -22.82
CA ASP A 22 20.60 -12.99 -22.56
C ASP A 22 20.61 -11.64 -23.31
N TYR A 23 20.09 -11.62 -24.54
CA TYR A 23 19.93 -10.39 -25.32
C TYR A 23 18.85 -9.47 -24.75
N ASN A 24 17.79 -10.00 -24.12
CA ASN A 24 16.77 -9.18 -23.46
C ASN A 24 17.34 -8.42 -22.27
N ILE A 25 18.20 -9.04 -21.45
CA ILE A 25 18.85 -8.38 -20.31
C ILE A 25 19.80 -7.28 -20.79
N ILE A 26 20.57 -7.52 -21.86
CA ILE A 26 21.42 -6.48 -22.48
C ILE A 26 20.56 -5.31 -22.96
N ASN A 27 19.46 -5.59 -23.65
CA ASN A 27 18.57 -4.56 -24.16
C ASN A 27 17.94 -3.77 -23.02
N GLU A 28 17.50 -4.41 -21.94
CA GLU A 28 16.97 -3.72 -20.76
C GLU A 28 18.02 -2.83 -20.08
N LEU A 29 19.28 -3.30 -19.99
CA LEU A 29 20.39 -2.53 -19.41
C LEU A 29 20.84 -1.38 -20.33
N LEU A 30 20.90 -1.59 -21.64
CA LEU A 30 21.19 -0.55 -22.63
C LEU A 30 20.07 0.50 -22.64
N GLU A 31 18.81 0.09 -22.63
CA GLU A 31 17.68 1.00 -22.49
C GLU A 31 17.72 1.74 -21.14
N ALA A 32 18.20 1.11 -20.06
CA ALA A 32 18.41 1.78 -18.78
C ALA A 32 19.53 2.84 -18.85
N VAL A 33 20.61 2.58 -19.59
CA VAL A 33 21.69 3.53 -19.86
C VAL A 33 21.21 4.67 -20.77
N GLU A 34 20.41 4.38 -21.80
CA GLU A 34 19.82 5.41 -22.68
C GLU A 34 18.83 6.30 -21.94
N ARG A 35 18.00 5.73 -21.06
CA ARG A 35 17.05 6.48 -20.22
C ARG A 35 17.74 7.29 -19.13
N ASN A 36 18.95 6.90 -18.70
CA ASN A 36 19.76 7.64 -17.76
C ASN A 36 21.25 7.61 -18.13
N PRO A 37 21.69 8.52 -19.02
CA PRO A 37 23.07 8.58 -19.50
C PRO A 37 24.11 8.88 -18.42
N ASN A 38 23.73 9.26 -17.21
CA ASN A 38 24.67 9.50 -16.10
C ASN A 38 24.71 8.36 -15.08
N SER A 39 24.00 7.25 -15.32
CA SER A 39 24.02 6.08 -14.44
C SER A 39 25.36 5.34 -14.56
N GLY A 40 26.26 5.54 -13.59
CA GLY A 40 27.48 4.74 -13.47
C GLY A 40 27.20 3.28 -13.09
N GLU A 41 26.16 3.04 -12.29
CA GLU A 41 25.80 1.71 -11.80
C GLU A 41 25.25 0.80 -12.93
N ALA A 42 24.35 1.32 -13.77
CA ALA A 42 23.82 0.55 -14.91
C ALA A 42 24.93 0.18 -15.91
N ARG A 43 25.89 1.10 -16.11
CA ARG A 43 27.09 0.83 -16.93
C ARG A 43 28.02 -0.19 -16.28
N CYS A 44 28.14 -0.17 -14.95
CA CYS A 44 28.98 -1.11 -14.22
C CYS A 44 28.44 -2.54 -14.37
N VAL A 45 27.13 -2.73 -14.16
CA VAL A 45 26.46 -4.02 -14.35
C VAL A 45 26.56 -4.51 -15.80
N LEU A 46 26.40 -3.60 -16.76
CA LEU A 46 26.55 -3.93 -18.18
C LEU A 46 27.99 -4.34 -18.53
N ALA A 47 28.99 -3.65 -17.97
CA ALA A 47 30.40 -3.98 -18.13
C ALA A 47 30.77 -5.33 -17.50
N GLU A 48 30.27 -5.62 -16.30
CA GLU A 48 30.44 -6.93 -15.64
C GLU A 48 29.83 -8.06 -16.48
N GLN A 49 28.64 -7.82 -17.06
CA GLN A 49 27.98 -8.80 -17.91
C GLN A 49 28.74 -9.04 -19.22
N TYR A 50 29.29 -7.99 -19.83
CA TYR A 50 30.15 -8.13 -21.02
C TYR A 50 31.47 -8.83 -20.70
N ASP A 51 32.09 -8.57 -19.54
CA ASP A 51 33.31 -9.26 -19.11
C ASP A 51 33.04 -10.75 -18.85
N ALA A 52 31.89 -11.09 -18.25
CA ALA A 52 31.47 -12.48 -18.04
C ALA A 52 31.31 -13.28 -19.34
N TRP A 53 30.99 -12.62 -20.46
CA TRP A 53 30.93 -13.23 -21.80
C TRP A 53 32.24 -13.14 -22.58
N GLY A 54 33.30 -12.61 -21.96
CA GLY A 54 34.61 -12.44 -22.58
C GLY A 54 34.65 -11.29 -23.60
N TRP A 55 33.67 -10.39 -23.60
CA TRP A 55 33.62 -9.18 -24.43
C TRP A 55 34.36 -8.03 -23.75
N LYS A 56 35.65 -8.23 -23.52
CA LYS A 56 36.51 -7.34 -22.72
C LYS A 56 36.64 -5.94 -23.32
N ASP A 57 36.56 -5.80 -24.64
CA ASP A 57 36.63 -4.51 -25.30
C ASP A 57 35.38 -3.66 -24.99
N ALA A 58 34.19 -4.24 -25.14
CA ALA A 58 32.93 -3.58 -24.81
C ALA A 58 32.82 -3.28 -23.30
N ALA A 59 33.22 -4.22 -22.44
CA ALA A 59 33.27 -4.00 -21.00
C ALA A 59 34.20 -2.83 -20.63
N GLY A 60 35.37 -2.73 -21.27
CA GLY A 60 36.32 -1.66 -21.01
C GLY A 60 35.85 -0.28 -21.47
N ASP A 61 35.11 -0.20 -22.58
CA ASP A 61 34.54 1.08 -23.04
C ASP A 61 33.56 1.65 -22.00
N PHE A 62 32.70 0.81 -21.42
CA PHE A 62 31.81 1.22 -20.35
C PHE A 62 32.55 1.57 -19.05
N MET A 63 33.64 0.87 -18.72
CA MET A 63 34.47 1.21 -17.56
C MET A 63 35.20 2.55 -17.73
N GLU A 64 35.62 2.89 -18.94
CA GLU A 64 36.19 4.21 -19.27
C GLU A 64 35.11 5.32 -19.19
N GLU A 65 33.90 5.06 -19.68
CA GLU A 65 32.76 5.97 -19.51
C GLU A 65 32.41 6.20 -18.04
N ILE A 66 32.46 5.17 -17.20
CA ILE A 66 32.25 5.28 -15.75
C ILE A 66 33.28 6.22 -15.12
N LEU A 67 34.56 6.12 -15.48
CA LEU A 67 35.59 7.04 -14.97
C LEU A 67 35.41 8.47 -15.50
N GLY A 68 34.83 8.64 -16.70
CA GLY A 68 34.44 9.95 -17.22
C GLY A 68 33.33 10.62 -16.40
N LEU A 69 32.38 9.83 -15.88
CA LEU A 69 31.27 10.30 -15.04
C LEU A 69 31.65 10.41 -13.56
N GLN A 70 32.45 9.46 -13.07
CA GLN A 70 32.88 9.31 -11.68
C GLN A 70 34.38 8.99 -11.63
N PRO A 71 35.25 10.01 -11.67
CA PRO A 71 36.70 9.82 -11.68
C PRO A 71 37.25 9.07 -10.45
N GLU A 72 36.48 9.08 -9.36
CA GLU A 72 36.82 8.44 -8.08
C GLU A 72 36.44 6.96 -7.95
N ASP A 73 35.83 6.36 -8.98
CA ASP A 73 35.41 4.95 -8.92
C ASP A 73 36.62 4.00 -8.87
N SER A 74 36.80 3.36 -7.71
CA SER A 74 37.89 2.42 -7.47
C SER A 74 37.74 1.14 -8.29
N THR A 75 36.50 0.69 -8.53
CA THR A 75 36.20 -0.57 -9.23
C THR A 75 36.55 -0.46 -10.71
N ALA A 76 36.13 0.63 -11.36
CA ALA A 76 36.45 0.88 -12.76
C ALA A 76 37.97 1.06 -12.97
N ARG A 77 38.67 1.73 -12.04
CA ARG A 77 40.14 1.84 -12.06
C ARG A 77 40.82 0.48 -11.89
N GLU A 78 40.43 -0.31 -10.91
CA GLU A 78 41.01 -1.63 -10.68
C GLU A 78 40.79 -2.56 -11.88
N TRP A 79 39.60 -2.52 -12.49
CA TRP A 79 39.27 -3.32 -13.67
C TRP A 79 40.09 -2.91 -14.90
N LEU A 80 40.21 -1.60 -15.18
CA LEU A 80 41.01 -1.10 -16.30
C LEU A 80 42.51 -1.34 -16.10
N ALA A 81 43.00 -1.27 -14.85
CA ALA A 81 44.38 -1.63 -14.51
C ALA A 81 44.64 -3.12 -14.74
N ALA A 82 43.74 -3.98 -14.27
CA ALA A 82 43.84 -5.43 -14.42
C ALA A 82 43.79 -5.88 -15.89
N ASN A 83 43.12 -5.12 -16.76
CA ASN A 83 43.02 -5.39 -18.19
C ASN A 83 43.97 -4.53 -19.05
N GLY A 84 44.91 -3.80 -18.43
CA GLY A 84 45.97 -3.05 -19.13
C GLY A 84 45.50 -1.84 -19.94
N ARG A 85 44.29 -1.34 -19.68
CA ARG A 85 43.65 -0.21 -20.41
C ARG A 85 43.75 1.14 -19.70
N LEU A 86 44.36 1.19 -18.51
CA LEU A 86 44.48 2.43 -17.76
C LEU A 86 45.55 3.33 -18.38
N GLN A 87 45.14 4.26 -19.25
CA GLN A 87 45.99 5.31 -19.77
C GLN A 87 46.08 6.45 -18.73
N GLU A 88 47.29 6.76 -18.25
CA GLU A 88 47.54 7.97 -17.47
C GLU A 88 47.24 9.21 -18.34
N CYS A 89 46.05 9.79 -18.20
CA CYS A 89 45.69 11.04 -18.85
C CYS A 89 45.41 12.12 -17.81
N ALA A 90 46.45 12.93 -17.56
CA ALA A 90 46.31 14.23 -16.93
C ALA A 90 45.60 15.21 -17.89
N SER A 91 44.60 15.91 -17.36
CA SER A 91 44.06 17.20 -17.84
C SER A 91 43.42 17.23 -19.25
N THR A 92 42.11 17.48 -19.30
CA THR A 92 41.56 18.73 -19.86
C THR A 92 40.07 18.85 -19.56
N ALA A 93 39.71 19.95 -18.91
CA ALA A 93 38.33 20.41 -18.80
C ALA A 93 37.84 20.90 -20.16
N SER A 94 36.62 20.54 -20.55
CA SER A 94 35.82 21.35 -21.46
C SER A 94 34.33 21.16 -21.22
N THR A 95 33.71 22.30 -20.97
CA THR A 95 32.29 22.67 -20.84
C THR A 95 31.37 22.14 -21.94
N ALA A 96 30.16 21.71 -21.54
CA ALA A 96 28.91 22.23 -22.11
C ALA A 96 27.72 21.91 -21.19
N SER A 97 27.14 22.97 -20.61
CA SER A 97 25.85 22.97 -19.93
C SER A 97 24.76 23.26 -20.96
N THR A 98 23.71 22.44 -21.00
CA THR A 98 22.43 22.83 -21.59
C THR A 98 21.32 22.38 -20.64
N ALA A 99 20.78 23.35 -19.93
CA ALA A 99 19.55 23.21 -19.15
C ALA A 99 18.36 23.04 -20.11
N VAL A 100 17.60 21.98 -19.91
CA VAL A 100 16.24 21.83 -20.42
C VAL A 100 15.34 21.58 -19.21
N GLN A 101 14.41 22.51 -18.95
CA GLN A 101 13.32 22.33 -18.01
C GLN A 101 12.42 21.21 -18.54
N ALA A 102 12.32 20.11 -17.80
CA ALA A 102 11.36 19.05 -18.03
C ALA A 102 10.35 19.03 -16.88
N THR A 103 9.08 19.16 -17.25
CA THR A 103 7.90 18.93 -16.41
C THR A 103 7.92 17.51 -15.85
N GLU A 104 7.77 17.39 -14.53
CA GLU A 104 7.78 16.13 -13.79
C GLU A 104 6.67 15.17 -14.29
N SER A 105 7.08 14.05 -14.86
CA SER A 105 6.22 12.90 -15.16
C SER A 105 6.30 11.89 -14.00
N ASN A 106 5.20 11.17 -13.78
CA ASN A 106 5.00 10.21 -12.68
C ASN A 106 6.00 9.03 -12.61
N ASP A 107 6.98 8.93 -13.51
CA ASP A 107 8.01 7.88 -13.51
C ASP A 107 9.26 8.24 -12.70
N ASP A 108 9.47 9.52 -12.35
CA ASP A 108 10.67 9.97 -11.64
C ASP A 108 10.70 9.62 -10.14
N ILE A 109 9.56 9.21 -9.57
CA ILE A 109 9.44 8.99 -8.11
C ILE A 109 9.71 7.52 -7.73
N ALA A 110 9.58 6.58 -8.67
CA ALA A 110 10.00 5.19 -8.48
C ALA A 110 11.52 5.06 -8.26
N ARG A 111 12.30 6.08 -8.67
CA ARG A 111 13.77 6.13 -8.53
C ARG A 111 14.29 6.30 -7.10
N LYS A 112 13.45 6.61 -6.11
CA LYS A 112 13.90 6.91 -4.73
C LYS A 112 13.89 5.74 -3.73
N PHE A 113 13.40 4.56 -4.11
CA PHE A 113 13.28 3.41 -3.19
C PHE A 113 14.31 2.29 -3.36
N LEU A 114 15.26 2.42 -4.28
CA LEU A 114 16.43 1.53 -4.30
C LEU A 114 17.52 2.14 -3.42
N SER A 115 17.60 1.67 -2.18
CA SER A 115 18.74 1.98 -1.31
C SER A 115 20.05 1.45 -1.93
N PRO A 116 21.22 2.07 -1.67
CA PRO A 116 22.51 1.74 -2.29
C PRO A 116 23.07 0.32 -2.05
N GLY A 117 22.32 -0.58 -1.39
CA GLY A 117 22.67 -1.99 -1.17
C GLY A 117 21.84 -2.99 -2.00
N GLY A 118 20.72 -2.57 -2.58
CA GLY A 118 19.69 -3.51 -3.07
C GLY A 118 20.13 -4.42 -4.24
N LEU A 119 20.84 -3.88 -5.24
CA LEU A 119 21.21 -4.66 -6.42
C LEU A 119 22.41 -5.58 -6.16
N ARG A 120 23.37 -5.14 -5.34
CA ARG A 120 24.53 -5.95 -4.96
C ARG A 120 24.15 -7.06 -3.98
N GLU A 121 23.26 -6.77 -3.03
CA GLU A 121 22.66 -7.79 -2.15
C GLU A 121 21.82 -8.79 -2.95
N LEU A 122 21.06 -8.34 -3.95
CA LEU A 122 20.31 -9.21 -4.85
C LEU A 122 21.25 -10.12 -5.67
N GLY A 123 22.33 -9.58 -6.21
CA GLY A 123 23.34 -10.36 -6.94
C GLY A 123 24.02 -11.41 -6.06
N ASN A 124 24.33 -11.08 -4.81
CA ASN A 124 24.87 -12.03 -3.83
C ASN A 124 23.84 -13.09 -3.42
N GLY A 125 22.59 -12.67 -3.17
CA GLY A 125 21.49 -13.58 -2.85
C GLY A 125 21.17 -14.54 -4.00
N TYR A 126 21.26 -14.06 -5.25
CA TYR A 126 21.11 -14.89 -6.44
C TYR A 126 22.20 -15.96 -6.52
N LYS A 127 23.47 -15.58 -6.34
CA LYS A 127 24.60 -16.54 -6.33
C LYS A 127 24.46 -17.57 -5.21
N LEU A 128 24.02 -17.15 -4.02
CA LEU A 128 23.77 -18.05 -2.90
C LEU A 128 22.65 -19.05 -3.24
N LEU A 129 21.54 -18.57 -3.80
CA LEU A 129 20.41 -19.40 -4.22
C LEU A 129 20.82 -20.45 -5.26
N LEU A 130 21.66 -20.09 -6.24
CA LEU A 130 22.18 -21.04 -7.23
C LEU A 130 23.02 -22.14 -6.57
N SER A 131 23.91 -21.74 -5.65
CA SER A 131 24.77 -22.67 -4.90
C SER A 131 23.94 -23.63 -4.04
N ASP A 132 22.94 -23.11 -3.32
CA ASP A 132 22.05 -23.91 -2.48
C ASP A 132 21.21 -24.89 -3.32
N ALA A 133 20.72 -24.43 -4.48
CA ALA A 133 19.97 -25.28 -5.41
C ALA A 133 20.84 -26.40 -6.00
N GLN A 134 22.13 -26.15 -6.27
CA GLN A 134 23.07 -27.18 -6.72
C GLN A 134 23.33 -28.23 -5.63
N GLY A 135 23.47 -27.79 -4.36
CA GLY A 135 23.58 -28.68 -3.22
C GLY A 135 22.35 -29.57 -3.06
N LEU A 136 21.16 -28.95 -3.04
CA LEU A 136 19.89 -29.66 -2.90
C LEU A 136 19.61 -30.62 -4.08
N LEU A 137 19.99 -30.24 -5.31
CA LEU A 137 19.85 -31.11 -6.47
C LEU A 137 20.66 -32.41 -6.29
N SER A 138 21.88 -32.30 -5.77
CA SER A 138 22.76 -33.44 -5.53
C SER A 138 22.17 -34.36 -4.45
N GLU A 139 21.59 -33.79 -3.39
CA GLU A 139 20.91 -34.55 -2.33
C GLU A 139 19.66 -35.26 -2.85
N LEU A 140 18.83 -34.58 -3.65
CA LEU A 140 17.61 -35.16 -4.22
C LEU A 140 17.92 -36.28 -5.23
N GLN A 141 19.00 -36.13 -6.01
CA GLN A 141 19.47 -37.18 -6.92
C GLN A 141 19.97 -38.41 -6.14
N ALA A 142 20.80 -38.21 -5.10
CA ALA A 142 21.24 -39.30 -4.24
C ALA A 142 20.06 -40.01 -3.54
N PHE A 143 19.05 -39.23 -3.12
CA PHE A 143 17.83 -39.79 -2.53
C PHE A 143 17.01 -40.61 -3.54
N GLN A 144 16.89 -40.15 -4.79
CA GLN A 144 16.23 -40.88 -5.87
C GLN A 144 16.94 -42.20 -6.18
N ASP A 145 18.28 -42.20 -6.17
CA ASP A 145 19.09 -43.40 -6.38
C ASP A 145 18.92 -44.42 -5.23
N MET A 146 18.73 -43.95 -4.00
CA MET A 146 18.49 -44.80 -2.83
C MET A 146 17.07 -45.38 -2.75
N CYS A 147 16.05 -44.59 -3.10
CA CYS A 147 14.64 -44.97 -2.94
C CYS A 147 14.03 -45.60 -4.20
N GLY A 148 14.69 -45.48 -5.34
CA GLY A 148 14.23 -46.02 -6.62
C GLY A 148 13.15 -45.17 -7.30
N PRO A 149 12.71 -45.59 -8.51
CA PRO A 149 11.82 -44.80 -9.37
C PRO A 149 10.36 -44.71 -8.89
N GLU A 150 9.98 -45.40 -7.81
CA GLU A 150 8.62 -45.34 -7.25
C GLU A 150 8.35 -44.03 -6.47
N THR A 151 9.39 -43.28 -6.11
CA THR A 151 9.26 -41.98 -5.44
C THR A 151 8.98 -40.87 -6.47
N ASP A 152 7.77 -40.30 -6.45
CA ASP A 152 7.33 -39.20 -7.33
C ASP A 152 7.96 -37.84 -6.91
N ILE A 153 9.27 -37.71 -7.16
CA ILE A 153 10.03 -36.46 -6.94
C ILE A 153 10.66 -35.90 -8.23
N ALA A 154 10.33 -36.49 -9.39
CA ALA A 154 10.93 -36.14 -10.67
C ALA A 154 10.64 -34.69 -11.09
N GLY A 155 9.46 -34.16 -10.75
CA GLY A 155 9.09 -32.76 -11.00
C GLY A 155 9.92 -31.79 -10.15
N GLN A 156 10.10 -32.10 -8.87
CA GLN A 156 10.90 -31.31 -7.93
C GLN A 156 12.38 -31.28 -8.33
N ILE A 157 12.91 -32.42 -8.81
CA ILE A 157 14.27 -32.49 -9.35
C ILE A 157 14.41 -31.62 -10.60
N ALA A 158 13.41 -31.61 -11.49
CA ALA A 158 13.42 -30.77 -12.68
C ALA A 158 13.36 -29.26 -12.35
N ASP A 159 12.56 -28.89 -11.34
CA ASP A 159 12.45 -27.50 -10.87
C ASP A 159 13.74 -27.03 -10.19
N VAL A 160 14.28 -27.81 -9.25
CA VAL A 160 15.55 -27.48 -8.56
C VAL A 160 16.71 -27.43 -9.55
N ARG A 161 16.73 -28.31 -10.55
CA ARG A 161 17.71 -28.25 -11.66
C ARG A 161 17.59 -26.96 -12.46
N ALA A 162 16.37 -26.54 -12.78
CA ALA A 162 16.16 -25.28 -13.49
C ALA A 162 16.62 -24.07 -12.65
N ILE A 163 16.46 -24.08 -11.31
CA ILE A 163 17.04 -23.04 -10.44
C ILE A 163 18.57 -23.11 -10.47
N ALA A 164 19.16 -24.30 -10.27
CA ALA A 164 20.62 -24.51 -10.24
C ALA A 164 21.34 -24.08 -11.54
N GLU A 165 20.64 -24.13 -12.68
CA GLU A 165 21.12 -23.72 -14.00
C GLU A 165 20.84 -22.23 -14.32
N GLY A 166 20.32 -21.46 -13.37
CA GLY A 166 19.98 -20.04 -13.58
C GLY A 166 18.69 -19.81 -14.38
N ARG A 167 17.96 -20.88 -14.72
CA ARG A 167 16.67 -20.84 -15.43
C ARG A 167 15.50 -20.70 -14.46
N LEU A 168 15.53 -19.69 -13.59
CA LEU A 168 14.52 -19.48 -12.54
C LEU A 168 13.10 -19.37 -13.09
N THR A 169 12.90 -18.75 -14.25
CA THR A 169 11.60 -18.66 -14.92
C THR A 169 11.05 -20.01 -15.36
N SER A 170 11.93 -20.98 -15.65
CA SER A 170 11.57 -22.36 -16.00
C SER A 170 11.20 -23.20 -14.78
N ALA A 171 11.84 -22.94 -13.62
CA ALA A 171 11.52 -23.58 -12.35
C ALA A 171 10.25 -23.00 -11.69
N VAL A 172 10.04 -21.69 -11.85
CA VAL A 172 8.87 -20.97 -11.34
C VAL A 172 7.79 -20.97 -12.42
N LYS A 173 7.40 -22.14 -12.93
CA LYS A 173 6.12 -22.24 -13.64
C LYS A 173 5.03 -21.94 -12.64
N ALA A 174 4.29 -20.85 -12.85
CA ALA A 174 3.15 -20.54 -12.00
C ALA A 174 2.25 -21.77 -11.89
N ARG A 175 2.18 -22.33 -10.68
CA ARG A 175 1.43 -23.55 -10.40
C ARG A 175 -0.05 -23.25 -10.51
N ALA A 176 -0.81 -24.21 -11.03
CA ALA A 176 -2.26 -24.12 -10.98
C ALA A 176 -2.70 -23.97 -9.51
N PRO A 177 -3.53 -22.96 -9.19
CA PRO A 177 -3.91 -22.70 -7.82
C PRO A 177 -4.76 -23.86 -7.29
N PRO A 178 -4.63 -24.21 -6.00
CA PRO A 178 -5.29 -25.37 -5.42
C PRO A 178 -6.82 -25.24 -5.48
N ALA A 179 -7.51 -26.36 -5.27
CA ALA A 179 -8.97 -26.37 -5.21
C ALA A 179 -9.46 -25.44 -4.08
N VAL A 180 -10.52 -24.67 -4.36
CA VAL A 180 -11.10 -23.69 -3.42
C VAL A 180 -11.41 -24.29 -2.05
N ARG A 181 -11.89 -25.54 -2.01
CA ARG A 181 -12.19 -26.25 -0.75
C ARG A 181 -10.94 -26.48 0.09
N THR A 182 -9.79 -26.77 -0.52
CA THR A 182 -8.51 -26.96 0.17
C THR A 182 -8.05 -25.65 0.81
N VAL A 183 -8.15 -24.53 0.07
CA VAL A 183 -7.83 -23.19 0.58
C VAL A 183 -8.75 -22.82 1.75
N ALA A 184 -10.06 -23.00 1.57
CA ALA A 184 -11.05 -22.73 2.63
C ALA A 184 -10.81 -23.58 3.89
N GLN A 185 -10.40 -24.85 3.74
CA GLN A 185 -10.03 -25.70 4.87
C GLN A 185 -8.76 -25.19 5.57
N GLY A 186 -7.75 -24.78 4.82
CA GLY A 186 -6.53 -24.17 5.36
C GLY A 186 -6.83 -22.91 6.17
N ILE A 187 -7.70 -22.02 5.67
CA ILE A 187 -8.14 -20.81 6.38
C ILE A 187 -8.83 -21.16 7.70
N LYS A 188 -9.71 -22.17 7.71
CA LYS A 188 -10.41 -22.62 8.94
C LYS A 188 -9.44 -23.12 10.01
N GLN A 189 -8.40 -23.84 9.60
CA GLN A 189 -7.42 -24.44 10.51
C GLN A 189 -6.33 -23.45 10.96
N SER A 190 -6.15 -22.34 10.25
CA SER A 190 -5.09 -21.38 10.54
C SER A 190 -5.45 -20.42 11.69
N PRO A 191 -4.45 -19.94 12.47
CA PRO A 191 -4.60 -18.84 13.40
C PRO A 191 -5.05 -17.56 12.69
N ALA A 192 -5.82 -16.70 13.37
CA ALA A 192 -6.35 -15.46 12.81
C ALA A 192 -5.35 -14.58 12.01
N PRO A 193 -4.13 -14.27 12.49
CA PRO A 193 -3.20 -13.42 11.74
C PRO A 193 -2.74 -14.05 10.41
N GLN A 194 -2.64 -15.37 10.35
CA GLN A 194 -2.18 -16.09 9.15
C GLN A 194 -3.29 -16.31 8.10
N ARG A 195 -4.56 -16.05 8.46
CA ARG A 195 -5.69 -16.29 7.55
C ARG A 195 -5.68 -15.35 6.36
N VAL A 196 -5.41 -14.06 6.59
CA VAL A 196 -5.32 -13.06 5.51
C VAL A 196 -4.17 -13.42 4.60
N ASP A 197 -2.99 -13.70 5.15
CA ASP A 197 -1.79 -14.07 4.37
C ASP A 197 -2.02 -15.31 3.51
N ASN A 198 -2.70 -16.33 4.05
CA ASN A 198 -3.03 -17.54 3.28
C ASN A 198 -3.95 -17.23 2.10
N VAL A 199 -4.93 -16.35 2.27
CA VAL A 199 -5.83 -15.94 1.18
C VAL A 199 -5.07 -15.07 0.17
N CYS A 200 -4.26 -14.11 0.64
CA CYS A 200 -3.40 -13.30 -0.22
C CYS A 200 -2.55 -14.23 -1.09
N ASN A 201 -1.73 -15.08 -0.48
CA ASN A 201 -0.83 -16.00 -1.19
C ASN A 201 -1.56 -16.83 -2.26
N ASP A 202 -2.78 -17.30 -1.98
CA ASP A 202 -3.59 -18.03 -2.96
C ASP A 202 -4.06 -17.15 -4.14
N LEU A 203 -4.56 -15.95 -3.85
CA LEU A 203 -5.00 -14.99 -4.86
C LEU A 203 -3.81 -14.46 -5.68
N GLU A 204 -2.66 -14.21 -5.08
CA GLU A 204 -1.43 -13.82 -5.77
C GLU A 204 -0.95 -14.94 -6.70
N ALA A 205 -0.92 -16.18 -6.23
CA ALA A 205 -0.57 -17.35 -7.03
C ALA A 205 -1.55 -17.51 -8.21
N ASN A 206 -2.85 -17.26 -7.98
CA ASN A 206 -3.86 -17.27 -9.03
C ASN A 206 -3.58 -16.18 -10.09
N VAL A 207 -3.22 -14.96 -9.70
CA VAL A 207 -2.83 -13.90 -10.63
C VAL A 207 -1.63 -14.33 -11.49
N ARG A 208 -0.57 -14.84 -10.85
CA ARG A 208 0.64 -15.32 -11.56
C ARG A 208 0.29 -16.45 -12.53
N TRP A 209 -0.54 -17.40 -12.12
CA TRP A 209 -0.99 -18.49 -12.97
C TRP A 209 -1.78 -18.00 -14.19
N ILE A 210 -2.72 -17.06 -14.02
CA ILE A 210 -3.50 -16.50 -15.13
C ILE A 210 -2.60 -15.74 -16.11
N ARG A 211 -1.65 -14.94 -15.61
CA ARG A 211 -0.69 -14.19 -16.44
C ARG A 211 0.17 -15.14 -17.28
N ASN A 212 0.60 -16.27 -16.72
CA ASN A 212 1.39 -17.28 -17.43
C ASN A 212 0.59 -18.10 -18.45
N GLN A 213 -0.72 -18.27 -18.25
CA GLN A 213 -1.58 -19.07 -19.14
C GLN A 213 -1.96 -18.35 -20.44
N ALA A 214 -1.93 -17.01 -20.47
CA ALA A 214 -2.33 -16.25 -21.64
C ALA A 214 -1.64 -14.89 -21.69
N SER A 215 -0.48 -14.87 -22.35
CA SER A 215 0.23 -13.65 -22.77
C SER A 215 -0.75 -12.76 -23.56
N GLY A 216 -1.12 -11.60 -23.00
CA GLY A 216 -2.01 -10.64 -23.67
C GLY A 216 -3.44 -10.51 -23.09
N LYS A 217 -3.78 -11.20 -21.99
CA LYS A 217 -5.06 -10.89 -21.29
C LYS A 217 -5.05 -9.46 -20.73
N GLN A 218 -6.13 -8.73 -20.98
CA GLN A 218 -6.34 -7.39 -20.41
C GLN A 218 -6.45 -7.47 -18.88
N SER A 219 -5.88 -6.47 -18.18
CA SER A 219 -5.83 -6.41 -16.71
C SER A 219 -7.21 -6.62 -16.05
N ASP A 220 -8.27 -6.11 -16.66
CA ASP A 220 -9.64 -6.23 -16.14
C ASP A 220 -10.16 -7.67 -16.17
N GLN A 221 -9.77 -8.48 -17.16
CA GLN A 221 -10.14 -9.90 -17.21
C GLN A 221 -9.44 -10.71 -16.11
N ILE A 222 -8.18 -10.35 -15.81
CA ILE A 222 -7.42 -10.93 -14.71
C ILE A 222 -8.13 -10.57 -13.39
N ARG A 223 -8.42 -9.29 -13.19
CA ARG A 223 -9.13 -8.79 -11.99
C ARG A 223 -10.45 -9.53 -11.78
N GLU A 224 -11.27 -9.67 -12.82
CA GLU A 224 -12.55 -10.35 -12.73
C GLU A 224 -12.42 -11.85 -12.41
N THR A 225 -11.43 -12.52 -12.98
CA THR A 225 -11.19 -13.95 -12.70
C THR A 225 -10.76 -14.17 -11.26
N VAL A 226 -9.88 -13.30 -10.74
CA VAL A 226 -9.40 -13.36 -9.35
C VAL A 226 -10.52 -13.00 -8.38
N ARG A 227 -11.36 -12.01 -8.71
CA ARG A 227 -12.58 -11.69 -7.94
C ARG A 227 -13.52 -12.88 -7.84
N LYS A 228 -13.80 -13.58 -8.95
CA LYS A 228 -14.60 -14.81 -8.93
C LYS A 228 -14.01 -15.89 -8.03
N ARG A 229 -12.67 -15.99 -7.97
CA ARG A 229 -11.99 -16.92 -7.06
C ARG A 229 -12.17 -16.49 -5.60
N ALA A 230 -12.01 -15.22 -5.27
CA ALA A 230 -12.26 -14.70 -3.93
C ALA A 230 -13.70 -14.99 -3.48
N GLU A 231 -14.69 -14.74 -4.34
CA GLU A 231 -16.10 -15.05 -4.07
C GLU A 231 -16.33 -16.56 -3.89
N ALA A 232 -15.67 -17.42 -4.67
CA ALA A 232 -15.76 -18.86 -4.49
C ALA A 232 -15.19 -19.32 -3.14
N ILE A 233 -14.07 -18.73 -2.69
CA ILE A 233 -13.50 -18.98 -1.36
C ILE A 233 -14.48 -18.52 -0.28
N LYS A 234 -15.02 -17.31 -0.42
CA LYS A 234 -16.01 -16.72 0.50
C LYS A 234 -17.25 -17.62 0.65
N ALA A 235 -17.78 -18.14 -0.46
CA ALA A 235 -18.92 -19.06 -0.47
C ALA A 235 -18.62 -20.43 0.21
N ALA A 236 -17.36 -20.84 0.31
CA ALA A 236 -16.94 -22.07 1.00
C ALA A 236 -16.62 -21.87 2.50
N LEU A 237 -16.64 -20.62 2.98
CA LEU A 237 -16.35 -20.21 4.35
C LEU A 237 -17.61 -19.81 5.11
N ALA A 238 -17.55 -19.92 6.44
CA ALA A 238 -18.59 -19.40 7.32
C ALA A 238 -18.58 -17.86 7.33
N PRO A 239 -19.73 -17.18 7.56
CA PRO A 239 -19.85 -15.72 7.48
C PRO A 239 -18.85 -14.94 8.34
N GLU A 240 -18.51 -15.46 9.52
CA GLU A 240 -17.53 -14.86 10.42
C GLU A 240 -16.11 -14.80 9.85
N LEU A 241 -15.80 -15.60 8.82
CA LEU A 241 -14.49 -15.64 8.15
C LEU A 241 -14.46 -14.85 6.85
N HIS A 242 -15.59 -14.32 6.39
CA HIS A 242 -15.70 -13.61 5.11
C HIS A 242 -14.76 -12.41 5.01
N HIS A 243 -14.59 -11.70 6.11
CA HIS A 243 -13.74 -10.51 6.13
C HIS A 243 -12.27 -10.79 5.82
N PHE A 244 -11.73 -11.97 6.15
CA PHE A 244 -10.36 -12.31 5.78
C PHE A 244 -10.17 -12.37 4.26
N VAL A 245 -11.22 -12.73 3.52
CA VAL A 245 -11.22 -12.74 2.06
C VAL A 245 -11.33 -11.33 1.51
N ASP A 246 -12.16 -10.49 2.12
CA ASP A 246 -12.33 -9.10 1.73
C ASP A 246 -11.03 -8.29 1.95
N ASP A 247 -10.37 -8.48 3.10
CA ASP A 247 -9.08 -7.87 3.43
C ASP A 247 -7.99 -8.33 2.44
N ALA A 248 -7.91 -9.64 2.16
CA ALA A 248 -6.93 -10.17 1.21
C ALA A 248 -7.17 -9.69 -0.23
N TRP A 249 -8.43 -9.59 -0.65
CA TRP A 249 -8.79 -9.02 -1.95
C TRP A 249 -8.34 -7.57 -2.06
N MET A 250 -8.56 -6.76 -1.02
CA MET A 250 -8.09 -5.38 -0.95
C MET A 250 -6.58 -5.27 -1.13
N HIS A 251 -5.79 -6.10 -0.45
CA HIS A 251 -4.33 -6.10 -0.58
C HIS A 251 -3.86 -6.54 -1.98
N VAL A 252 -4.46 -7.58 -2.56
CA VAL A 252 -4.11 -8.03 -3.92
C VAL A 252 -4.50 -7.00 -4.98
N GLU A 253 -5.62 -6.30 -4.80
CA GLU A 253 -5.98 -5.18 -5.67
C GLU A 253 -4.95 -4.05 -5.62
N HIS A 254 -4.47 -3.74 -4.42
CA HIS A 254 -3.48 -2.70 -4.18
C HIS A 254 -2.12 -3.05 -4.80
N GLU A 255 -1.55 -4.18 -4.39
CA GLU A 255 -0.13 -4.49 -4.62
C GLU A 255 0.13 -5.10 -6.01
N ILE A 256 -0.85 -5.82 -6.57
CA ILE A 256 -0.63 -6.64 -7.78
C ILE A 256 -1.46 -6.16 -8.98
N LEU A 257 -2.70 -5.76 -8.74
CA LEU A 257 -3.63 -5.39 -9.82
C LEU A 257 -3.66 -3.88 -10.09
N GLY A 258 -2.89 -3.09 -9.34
CA GLY A 258 -2.71 -1.65 -9.56
C GLY A 258 -4.01 -0.87 -9.50
N ARG A 259 -4.78 -1.02 -8.40
CA ARG A 259 -6.02 -0.28 -8.21
C ARG A 259 -5.76 1.23 -8.21
N LYS A 260 -6.59 1.98 -8.92
CA LYS A 260 -6.62 3.44 -8.87
C LYS A 260 -7.52 3.89 -7.71
N TYR A 261 -7.03 4.85 -6.93
CA TYR A 261 -7.73 5.38 -5.77
C TYR A 261 -8.19 6.82 -6.00
N GLN A 262 -9.21 7.24 -5.26
CA GLN A 262 -9.78 8.58 -5.38
C GLN A 262 -8.81 9.70 -4.96
N ASN A 263 -7.86 9.39 -4.08
CA ASN A 263 -6.80 10.29 -3.65
C ASN A 263 -5.58 10.34 -4.61
N GLY A 264 -5.72 9.86 -5.85
CA GLY A 264 -4.76 10.14 -6.92
C GLY A 264 -3.37 9.50 -6.78
N GLY A 265 -3.16 8.64 -5.76
CA GLY A 265 -1.90 7.95 -5.51
C GLY A 265 -1.13 8.44 -4.28
N GLN A 266 -1.64 9.45 -3.57
CA GLN A 266 -1.05 9.97 -2.33
C GLN A 266 -2.04 9.95 -1.18
N THR A 267 -1.55 9.75 0.04
CA THR A 267 -2.33 9.88 1.27
C THR A 267 -2.64 11.36 1.59
N MET A 268 -3.37 11.63 2.68
CA MET A 268 -3.69 13.01 3.07
C MET A 268 -2.42 13.77 3.53
N LEU A 269 -1.40 13.08 4.05
CA LEU A 269 -0.10 13.65 4.40
C LEU A 269 0.91 13.70 3.23
N GLY A 270 0.52 13.22 2.05
CA GLY A 270 1.33 13.27 0.83
C GLY A 270 2.24 12.05 0.62
N ASP A 271 2.14 11.03 1.47
CA ASP A 271 2.87 9.77 1.30
C ASP A 271 2.32 8.99 0.11
N LEU A 272 3.18 8.28 -0.62
CA LEU A 272 2.74 7.49 -1.77
C LEU A 272 1.93 6.28 -1.32
N VAL A 273 0.74 6.12 -1.91
CA VAL A 273 -0.15 4.99 -1.62
C VAL A 273 0.55 3.65 -1.91
N ILE A 274 1.31 3.56 -3.01
CA ILE A 274 2.05 2.35 -3.39
C ILE A 274 3.19 1.98 -2.43
N ALA A 275 3.62 2.91 -1.57
CA ALA A 275 4.71 2.70 -0.62
C ALA A 275 4.18 2.30 0.77
N ILE A 276 2.86 2.29 0.98
CA ILE A 276 2.27 1.92 2.26
C ILE A 276 2.44 0.40 2.46
N PRO A 277 3.08 -0.04 3.55
CA PRO A 277 3.20 -1.47 3.85
C PRO A 277 1.84 -2.14 3.98
N ARG A 278 1.72 -3.41 3.58
CA ARG A 278 0.48 -4.20 3.69
C ARG A 278 -0.13 -4.13 5.09
N THR A 279 0.70 -4.15 6.13
CA THR A 279 0.28 -4.12 7.54
C THR A 279 -0.38 -2.81 7.97
N ASP A 280 -0.16 -1.75 7.21
CA ASP A 280 -0.60 -0.39 7.52
C ASP A 280 -1.62 0.11 6.48
N PHE A 281 -1.78 -0.60 5.37
CA PHE A 281 -2.66 -0.23 4.26
C PHE A 281 -4.13 -0.55 4.53
N TYR A 282 -4.99 0.41 4.22
CA TYR A 282 -6.44 0.22 4.16
C TYR A 282 -7.07 0.96 2.99
N CYS A 283 -8.11 0.39 2.39
CA CYS A 283 -8.94 1.06 1.41
C CYS A 283 -10.39 1.11 1.89
N SER A 284 -10.95 2.30 1.99
CA SER A 284 -12.37 2.47 2.34
C SER A 284 -13.28 2.15 1.15
N GLY A 285 -14.55 1.85 1.43
CA GLY A 285 -15.56 1.50 0.44
C GLY A 285 -15.85 2.61 -0.57
N ASP A 286 -15.61 3.87 -0.20
CA ASP A 286 -15.68 5.03 -1.12
C ASP A 286 -14.43 5.16 -2.02
N GLY A 287 -13.46 4.25 -1.92
CA GLY A 287 -12.34 4.11 -2.85
C GLY A 287 -11.11 4.97 -2.51
N TYR A 288 -10.99 5.44 -1.27
CA TYR A 288 -9.80 6.13 -0.77
C TYR A 288 -8.83 5.13 -0.13
N ALA A 289 -7.54 5.26 -0.47
CA ALA A 289 -6.46 4.52 0.17
C ALA A 289 -5.89 5.29 1.35
N TRP A 290 -5.53 4.58 2.40
CA TRP A 290 -5.10 5.13 3.68
C TRP A 290 -3.88 4.40 4.22
N ASP A 291 -2.97 5.18 4.80
CA ASP A 291 -2.16 4.69 5.89
C ASP A 291 -3.05 4.67 7.15
N MET A 292 -3.11 3.52 7.82
CA MET A 292 -4.00 3.33 8.96
C MET A 292 -3.58 4.10 10.21
N ALA A 293 -2.30 4.40 10.40
CA ALA A 293 -1.85 5.25 11.49
C ALA A 293 -2.28 6.70 11.25
N GLU A 294 -2.17 7.17 10.01
CA GLU A 294 -2.64 8.49 9.58
C GLU A 294 -4.17 8.60 9.76
N LEU A 295 -4.94 7.65 9.21
CA LEU A 295 -6.40 7.67 9.30
C LEU A 295 -6.86 7.62 10.77
N ALA A 296 -6.26 6.75 11.58
CA ALA A 296 -6.59 6.66 13.01
C ALA A 296 -6.29 7.97 13.75
N SER A 297 -5.17 8.62 13.43
CA SER A 297 -4.81 9.93 13.99
C SER A 297 -5.80 11.01 13.60
N ALA A 298 -6.23 11.05 12.33
CA ALA A 298 -7.23 12.00 11.84
C ALA A 298 -8.60 11.82 12.53
N ILE A 299 -9.06 10.57 12.66
CA ILE A 299 -10.33 10.26 13.37
C ILE A 299 -10.23 10.67 14.84
N LYS A 300 -9.10 10.38 15.50
CA LYS A 300 -8.86 10.75 16.90
C LYS A 300 -8.83 12.27 17.09
N ALA A 301 -8.19 12.99 16.16
CA ALA A 301 -8.16 14.46 16.17
C ALA A 301 -9.58 15.06 16.04
N ASN A 302 -10.47 14.41 15.28
CA ASN A 302 -11.89 14.80 15.22
C ASN A 302 -12.76 14.17 16.32
N GLY A 303 -12.16 13.84 17.47
CA GLY A 303 -12.85 13.32 18.66
C GLY A 303 -13.57 11.99 18.46
N GLY A 304 -13.15 11.19 17.47
CA GLY A 304 -13.65 9.84 17.22
C GLY A 304 -14.77 9.74 16.19
N VAL A 305 -15.23 10.84 15.60
CA VAL A 305 -16.25 10.79 14.54
C VAL A 305 -15.72 10.01 13.33
N MET A 306 -16.40 8.92 12.95
CA MET A 306 -16.00 8.05 11.84
C MET A 306 -16.32 8.68 10.48
N ARG A 307 -15.59 9.74 10.16
CA ARG A 307 -15.70 10.50 8.91
C ARG A 307 -14.40 10.38 8.14
N ASN A 308 -14.51 10.15 6.84
CA ASN A 308 -13.39 10.22 5.92
C ASN A 308 -12.82 11.66 5.91
N PRO A 309 -11.54 11.86 6.27
CA PRO A 309 -10.92 13.18 6.32
C PRO A 309 -10.85 13.91 4.98
N LEU A 310 -10.82 13.20 3.86
CA LEU A 310 -10.73 13.75 2.52
C LEU A 310 -12.13 13.98 1.91
N SER A 311 -12.98 12.95 1.84
CA SER A 311 -14.32 13.08 1.25
C SER A 311 -15.33 13.80 2.14
N LYS A 312 -15.01 13.96 3.44
CA LYS A 312 -15.90 14.53 4.49
C LYS A 312 -17.21 13.74 4.65
N GLN A 313 -17.31 12.54 4.09
CA GLN A 313 -18.45 11.64 4.25
C GLN A 313 -18.24 10.71 5.45
N LEU A 314 -19.34 10.24 6.03
CA LEU A 314 -19.25 9.22 7.08
C LEU A 314 -18.83 7.89 6.47
N PHE A 315 -17.97 7.17 7.17
CA PHE A 315 -17.66 5.79 6.82
C PHE A 315 -18.92 4.93 6.91
N SER A 316 -19.03 3.95 6.01
CA SER A 316 -20.11 2.96 6.09
C SER A 316 -19.98 2.11 7.36
N ALA A 317 -21.04 1.40 7.74
CA ALA A 317 -20.96 0.49 8.89
C ALA A 317 -19.92 -0.62 8.69
N ASP A 318 -19.73 -1.07 7.45
CA ASP A 318 -18.69 -2.04 7.10
C ASP A 318 -17.29 -1.44 7.22
N ASP A 319 -17.07 -0.23 6.70
CA ASP A 319 -15.81 0.49 6.85
C ASP A 319 -15.44 0.68 8.31
N VAL A 320 -16.41 1.11 9.13
CA VAL A 320 -16.22 1.30 10.57
C VAL A 320 -15.75 0.01 11.24
N ARG A 321 -16.39 -1.12 10.93
CA ARG A 321 -16.00 -2.43 11.49
C ARG A 321 -14.60 -2.84 11.03
N SER A 322 -14.27 -2.62 9.76
CA SER A 322 -12.94 -2.97 9.21
C SER A 322 -11.84 -2.09 9.80
N ILE A 323 -12.06 -0.78 9.89
CA ILE A 323 -11.15 0.18 10.54
C ILE A 323 -10.85 -0.25 11.98
N ILE A 324 -11.87 -0.62 12.76
CA ILE A 324 -11.67 -1.04 14.16
C ILE A 324 -10.95 -2.38 14.27
N ARG A 325 -11.22 -3.31 13.34
CA ARG A 325 -10.56 -4.62 13.33
C ARG A 325 -9.07 -4.50 13.03
N HIS A 326 -8.70 -3.54 12.18
CA HIS A 326 -7.33 -3.28 11.80
C HIS A 326 -6.43 -3.05 13.03
N PRO A 327 -5.23 -3.65 13.12
CA PRO A 327 -4.36 -3.53 14.29
C PRO A 327 -4.13 -2.08 14.76
N LEU A 328 -3.86 -1.16 13.83
CA LEU A 328 -3.64 0.26 14.11
C LEU A 328 -4.95 1.04 14.41
N GLY A 329 -6.10 0.51 14.01
CA GLY A 329 -7.40 1.14 14.26
C GLY A 329 -8.11 0.66 15.52
N LYS A 330 -7.63 -0.41 16.18
CA LYS A 330 -8.21 -0.95 17.44
C LYS A 330 -8.40 0.10 18.53
N GLY A 331 -7.49 1.07 18.63
CA GLY A 331 -7.59 2.15 19.61
C GLY A 331 -8.83 3.04 19.44
N LEU A 332 -9.42 3.06 18.23
CA LEU A 332 -10.63 3.82 17.95
C LEU A 332 -11.88 3.19 18.58
N ALA A 333 -11.87 1.88 18.86
CA ALA A 333 -13.01 1.19 19.49
C ALA A 333 -13.39 1.82 20.84
N ALA A 334 -12.39 2.20 21.64
CA ALA A 334 -12.63 2.85 22.92
C ALA A 334 -13.26 4.24 22.75
N LEU A 335 -12.87 4.99 21.71
CA LEU A 335 -13.48 6.28 21.38
C LEU A 335 -14.93 6.09 20.93
N GLN A 336 -15.21 5.04 20.15
CA GLN A 336 -16.58 4.72 19.75
C GLN A 336 -17.48 4.39 20.93
N LEU A 337 -16.99 3.56 21.86
CA LEU A 337 -17.71 3.21 23.07
C LEU A 337 -18.00 4.47 23.89
N LYS A 338 -17.00 5.35 24.05
CA LYS A 338 -17.18 6.64 24.72
C LYS A 338 -18.23 7.51 24.02
N GLN A 339 -18.20 7.64 22.70
CA GLN A 339 -19.21 8.41 21.95
C GLN A 339 -20.62 7.80 22.10
N LYS A 340 -20.73 6.47 22.12
CA LYS A 340 -21.99 5.75 22.37
C LYS A 340 -22.53 5.98 23.79
N GLU A 341 -21.67 5.94 24.79
CA GLU A 341 -22.01 6.25 26.18
C GLU A 341 -22.50 7.71 26.32
N LEU A 342 -21.77 8.68 25.77
CA LEU A 342 -22.16 10.09 25.76
C LEU A 342 -23.52 10.28 25.07
N THR A 343 -23.73 9.62 23.92
CA THR A 343 -25.01 9.64 23.19
C THR A 343 -26.15 9.11 24.06
N SER A 344 -25.93 8.01 24.78
CA SER A 344 -26.93 7.39 25.66
C SER A 344 -27.27 8.25 26.89
N GLY A 345 -26.31 9.07 27.34
CA GLY A 345 -26.44 9.95 28.50
C GLY A 345 -27.39 11.14 28.31
N VAL A 346 -27.72 11.51 27.07
CA VAL A 346 -28.63 12.65 26.79
C VAL A 346 -30.09 12.21 26.90
N ARG A 347 -30.89 12.80 27.79
CA ARG A 347 -32.29 12.45 28.03
C ARG A 347 -33.21 12.95 26.92
N LYS A 348 -34.38 12.30 26.76
CA LYS A 348 -35.38 12.70 25.74
C LYS A 348 -35.83 14.16 25.92
N SER A 349 -35.99 14.61 27.16
CA SER A 349 -36.31 16.01 27.50
C SER A 349 -35.26 16.99 26.97
N THR A 350 -33.99 16.64 27.09
CA THR A 350 -32.87 17.46 26.63
C THR A 350 -32.82 17.52 25.10
N ILE A 351 -33.13 16.40 24.43
CA ILE A 351 -33.29 16.36 22.98
C ILE A 351 -34.45 17.28 22.53
N SER A 352 -35.58 17.26 23.23
CA SER A 352 -36.70 18.18 22.95
C SER A 352 -36.29 19.63 23.14
N LYS A 353 -35.56 19.97 24.21
CA LYS A 353 -35.06 21.32 24.47
C LYS A 353 -34.06 21.80 23.42
N LEU A 354 -33.17 20.92 22.95
CA LEU A 354 -32.27 21.21 21.83
C LEU A 354 -33.06 21.53 20.55
N ASN A 355 -34.10 20.76 20.24
CA ASN A 355 -34.92 20.97 19.06
C ASN A 355 -35.78 22.24 19.15
N GLU A 356 -36.32 22.55 20.33
CA GLU A 356 -37.03 23.82 20.60
C GLU A 356 -36.12 25.02 20.36
N MET A 357 -34.92 25.01 20.93
CA MET A 357 -33.93 26.08 20.72
C MET A 357 -33.55 26.20 19.24
N ALA A 358 -33.24 25.08 18.57
CA ALA A 358 -32.89 25.08 17.16
C ALA A 358 -33.98 25.72 16.28
N ALA A 359 -35.27 25.46 16.57
CA ALA A 359 -36.39 26.05 15.85
C ALA A 359 -36.46 27.58 16.03
N VAL A 360 -36.21 28.09 17.24
CA VAL A 360 -36.14 29.54 17.49
C VAL A 360 -34.97 30.16 16.72
N LEU A 361 -33.77 29.58 16.81
CA LEU A 361 -32.57 30.11 16.15
C LEU A 361 -32.69 30.15 14.62
N LEU A 362 -33.40 29.19 14.02
CA LEU A 362 -33.63 29.15 12.57
C LEU A 362 -34.78 30.07 12.13
N GLY A 363 -35.76 30.31 13.01
CA GLY A 363 -36.93 31.14 12.72
C GLY A 363 -36.72 32.63 12.99
N ASP A 364 -35.69 33.00 13.74
CA ASP A 364 -35.42 34.39 14.14
C ASP A 364 -34.76 35.19 13.00
N GLN A 365 -35.59 35.97 12.30
CA GLN A 365 -35.18 36.89 11.25
C GLN A 365 -35.08 38.34 11.73
N THR A 366 -35.09 38.57 13.05
CA THR A 366 -35.06 39.93 13.62
C THR A 366 -33.65 40.53 13.57
N LEU A 367 -33.56 41.85 13.46
CA LEU A 367 -32.27 42.56 13.42
C LEU A 367 -31.50 42.47 14.74
N ASP A 368 -32.21 42.43 15.85
CA ASP A 368 -31.61 42.35 17.19
C ASP A 368 -31.41 40.92 17.66
N ALA A 369 -32.02 39.91 17.01
CA ALA A 369 -31.94 38.50 17.38
C ALA A 369 -32.30 38.24 18.85
N ALA A 370 -33.25 39.02 19.40
CA ALA A 370 -33.61 38.97 20.80
C ALA A 370 -34.12 37.59 21.23
N ALA A 371 -34.99 36.99 20.40
CA ALA A 371 -35.53 35.65 20.65
C ALA A 371 -34.45 34.57 20.65
N SER A 372 -33.48 34.66 19.73
CA SER A 372 -32.33 33.75 19.69
C SER A 372 -31.45 33.86 20.93
N ARG A 373 -31.15 35.07 21.40
CA ARG A 373 -30.35 35.28 22.62
C ARG A 373 -31.06 34.73 23.84
N GLU A 374 -32.35 35.00 24.00
CA GLU A 374 -33.17 34.47 25.09
C GLU A 374 -33.21 32.93 25.06
N ALA A 375 -33.36 32.32 23.88
CA ALA A 375 -33.34 30.87 23.74
C ALA A 375 -32.00 30.24 24.13
N VAL A 376 -30.87 30.85 23.73
CA VAL A 376 -29.52 30.41 24.11
C VAL A 376 -29.31 30.52 25.63
N GLU A 377 -29.65 31.65 26.23
CA GLU A 377 -29.53 31.85 27.68
C GLU A 377 -30.44 30.90 28.48
N GLY A 378 -31.67 30.71 28.02
CA GLY A 378 -32.63 29.77 28.59
C GLY A 378 -32.11 28.33 28.53
N PHE A 379 -31.50 27.94 27.41
CA PHE A 379 -30.89 26.61 27.28
C PHE A 379 -29.67 26.44 28.18
N LEU A 380 -28.79 27.44 28.30
CA LEU A 380 -27.63 27.39 29.21
C LEU A 380 -28.05 27.32 30.68
N THR A 381 -29.12 28.03 31.05
CA THR A 381 -29.71 27.92 32.39
C THR A 381 -30.27 26.53 32.62
N TYR A 382 -30.94 25.95 31.62
CA TYR A 382 -31.42 24.57 31.67
C TYR A 382 -30.26 23.56 31.81
N THR A 383 -29.19 23.68 31.03
CA THR A 383 -28.05 22.75 31.08
C THR A 383 -27.36 22.75 32.44
N ALA A 384 -27.26 23.90 33.11
CA ALA A 384 -26.72 24.01 34.46
C ALA A 384 -27.53 23.22 35.51
N THR A 385 -28.81 22.91 35.25
CA THR A 385 -29.65 22.08 36.14
C THR A 385 -29.55 20.57 35.89
N LEU A 386 -28.87 20.15 34.81
CA LEU A 386 -28.75 18.74 34.44
C LEU A 386 -27.72 18.00 35.32
N PRO A 387 -27.83 16.67 35.47
CA PRO A 387 -26.78 15.86 36.09
C PRO A 387 -25.44 16.04 35.37
N GLN A 388 -24.33 15.98 36.12
CA GLN A 388 -22.98 16.19 35.57
C GLN A 388 -22.66 15.29 34.36
N ALA A 389 -23.13 14.04 34.38
CA ALA A 389 -22.95 13.12 33.26
C ALA A 389 -23.59 13.63 31.96
N GLU A 390 -24.76 14.25 32.03
CA GLU A 390 -25.46 14.80 30.86
C GLU A 390 -24.86 16.14 30.43
N GLN A 391 -24.40 16.97 31.37
CA GLN A 391 -23.62 18.17 31.04
C GLN A 391 -22.33 17.81 30.28
N ASN A 392 -21.61 16.80 30.77
CA ASN A 392 -20.42 16.28 30.10
C ASN A 392 -20.77 15.68 28.72
N ALA A 393 -21.91 15.00 28.59
CA ALA A 393 -22.39 14.54 27.29
C ALA A 393 -22.59 15.70 26.32
N LEU A 394 -23.27 16.77 26.69
CA LEU A 394 -23.45 17.94 25.82
C LEU A 394 -22.12 18.62 25.47
N LYS A 395 -21.17 18.62 26.41
CA LYS A 395 -19.84 19.24 26.24
C LYS A 395 -18.89 18.43 25.37
N ASP A 396 -18.91 17.10 25.47
CA ASP A 396 -17.90 16.23 24.84
C ASP A 396 -18.43 15.47 23.61
N LEU A 397 -19.75 15.34 23.47
CA LEU A 397 -20.37 14.62 22.36
C LEU A 397 -20.17 15.38 21.05
N ARG A 398 -19.62 14.68 20.06
CA ARG A 398 -19.55 15.15 18.69
C ARG A 398 -20.59 14.43 17.86
N VAL A 399 -21.40 15.20 17.15
CA VAL A 399 -22.48 14.66 16.33
C VAL A 399 -22.09 14.74 14.86
N PRO A 400 -22.30 13.68 14.07
CA PRO A 400 -22.05 13.72 12.64
C PRO A 400 -23.08 14.62 11.93
N ALA A 401 -22.82 15.92 11.90
CA ALA A 401 -23.64 16.94 11.25
C ALA A 401 -22.85 17.71 10.18
N LYS A 402 -23.56 18.34 9.25
CA LYS A 402 -23.00 19.19 8.18
C LYS A 402 -23.80 20.47 8.06
N ASP A 403 -23.14 21.59 7.79
CA ASP A 403 -23.81 22.85 7.49
C ASP A 403 -24.64 22.71 6.21
N SER A 404 -25.96 22.90 6.31
CA SER A 404 -26.91 22.72 5.22
C SER A 404 -26.70 23.70 4.06
N HIS A 405 -25.97 24.80 4.27
CA HIS A 405 -25.67 25.78 3.22
C HIS A 405 -24.33 25.52 2.53
N THR A 406 -23.31 25.12 3.29
CA THR A 406 -21.94 24.97 2.76
C THR A 406 -21.55 23.51 2.52
N GLU A 407 -22.38 22.57 2.95
CA GLU A 407 -22.10 21.13 3.05
C GLU A 407 -20.85 20.78 3.88
N GLN A 408 -20.26 21.78 4.54
CA GLN A 408 -19.07 21.59 5.36
C GLN A 408 -19.44 20.87 6.64
N PRO A 409 -18.61 19.92 7.09
CA PRO A 409 -18.83 19.25 8.36
C PRO A 409 -18.83 20.22 9.54
N PHE A 410 -19.68 19.96 10.52
CA PHE A 410 -19.49 20.52 11.86
C PHE A 410 -18.45 19.69 12.60
N ASP A 411 -17.42 20.36 13.11
CA ASP A 411 -16.32 19.77 13.90
C ASP A 411 -16.31 20.33 15.34
N VAL A 412 -17.48 20.72 15.85
CA VAL A 412 -17.68 21.25 17.21
C VAL A 412 -18.66 20.39 18.00
N THR A 413 -18.60 20.47 19.32
CA THR A 413 -19.58 19.80 20.19
C THR A 413 -20.86 20.64 20.29
N ILE A 414 -21.92 20.04 20.86
CA ILE A 414 -23.17 20.77 21.13
C ILE A 414 -22.90 21.94 22.07
N GLY A 415 -22.13 21.72 23.13
CA GLY A 415 -21.75 22.76 24.10
C GLY A 415 -20.95 23.90 23.46
N ASP A 416 -19.93 23.57 22.66
CA ASP A 416 -19.10 24.59 21.98
C ASP A 416 -19.96 25.47 21.06
N ALA A 417 -20.88 24.87 20.29
CA ALA A 417 -21.73 25.60 19.36
C ALA A 417 -22.69 26.58 20.07
N VAL A 418 -23.20 26.21 21.24
CA VAL A 418 -24.06 27.08 22.06
C VAL A 418 -23.26 28.22 22.68
N GLU A 419 -22.06 27.95 23.20
CA GLU A 419 -21.18 28.98 23.74
C GLU A 419 -20.68 29.95 22.66
N ASP A 420 -20.37 29.45 21.46
CA ASP A 420 -19.97 30.30 20.33
C ASP A 420 -21.13 31.18 19.84
N ALA A 421 -22.37 30.67 19.87
CA ALA A 421 -23.55 31.49 19.59
C ALA A 421 -23.75 32.58 20.65
N LYS A 422 -23.61 32.24 21.94
CA LYS A 422 -23.67 33.21 23.04
C LYS A 422 -22.60 34.30 22.91
N ALA A 423 -21.39 33.92 22.53
CA ALA A 423 -20.27 34.83 22.33
C ALA A 423 -20.34 35.63 21.01
N ASN A 424 -21.40 35.46 20.21
CA ASN A 424 -21.55 36.02 18.87
C ASN A 424 -20.37 35.69 17.92
N ARG A 425 -19.73 34.53 18.11
CA ARG A 425 -18.66 34.02 17.23
C ARG A 425 -19.20 33.29 16.01
N GLN A 426 -20.42 32.78 16.13
CA GLN A 426 -21.13 32.07 15.07
C GLN A 426 -22.55 32.61 14.96
N CYS A 427 -23.09 32.67 13.74
CA CYS A 427 -24.46 33.11 13.55
C CYS A 427 -25.47 32.08 14.09
N PHE A 428 -26.58 32.57 14.63
CA PHE A 428 -27.62 31.73 15.23
C PHE A 428 -28.17 30.68 14.26
N HIS A 429 -28.38 31.02 12.99
CA HIS A 429 -28.84 30.08 11.97
C HIS A 429 -27.91 28.87 11.81
N LYS A 430 -26.59 29.09 11.77
CA LYS A 430 -25.62 27.99 11.63
C LYS A 430 -25.58 27.12 12.88
N THR A 431 -25.69 27.71 14.06
CA THR A 431 -25.83 26.96 15.32
C THR A 431 -27.16 26.19 15.37
N GLY A 432 -28.27 26.83 14.98
CA GLY A 432 -29.59 26.20 14.91
C GLY A 432 -29.63 25.00 13.97
N ASP A 433 -28.96 25.06 12.83
CA ASP A 433 -28.85 23.95 11.89
C ASP A 433 -28.12 22.74 12.51
N LEU A 434 -26.93 22.97 13.08
CA LEU A 434 -26.19 21.94 13.82
C LEU A 434 -27.04 21.30 14.92
N LEU A 435 -27.71 22.11 15.74
CA LEU A 435 -28.52 21.62 16.86
C LEU A 435 -29.74 20.83 16.39
N SER A 436 -30.37 21.23 15.28
CA SER A 436 -31.48 20.49 14.69
C SER A 436 -31.01 19.10 14.22
N GLN A 437 -29.86 19.02 13.56
CA GLN A 437 -29.27 17.74 13.13
C GLN A 437 -28.84 16.90 14.34
N ALA A 438 -28.26 17.52 15.37
CA ALA A 438 -27.87 16.86 16.59
C ALA A 438 -29.08 16.23 17.32
N ALA A 439 -30.19 16.96 17.42
CA ALA A 439 -31.42 16.45 18.03
C ALA A 439 -31.97 15.24 17.25
N ARG A 440 -31.98 15.30 15.91
CA ARG A 440 -32.41 14.17 15.06
C ARG A 440 -31.51 12.95 15.22
N PHE A 441 -30.19 13.15 15.24
CA PHE A 441 -29.22 12.08 15.47
C PHE A 441 -29.41 11.41 16.83
N LEU A 442 -29.51 12.19 17.91
CA LEU A 442 -29.74 11.66 19.25
C LEU A 442 -31.08 10.92 19.36
N ALA A 443 -32.11 11.39 18.67
CA ALA A 443 -33.42 10.74 18.63
C ALA A 443 -33.36 9.38 17.89
N SER A 444 -32.67 9.29 16.76
CA SER A 444 -32.56 8.05 15.98
C SER A 444 -31.79 6.96 16.73
N GLN A 445 -30.70 7.33 17.42
CA GLN A 445 -29.94 6.42 18.26
C GLN A 445 -30.80 5.79 19.37
N LYS A 446 -31.75 6.55 19.94
CA LYS A 446 -32.67 6.02 20.97
C LYS A 446 -33.77 5.11 20.43
N MET A 447 -34.10 5.23 19.14
CA MET A 447 -35.08 4.35 18.51
C MET A 447 -34.45 3.06 17.97
N GLY A 448 -33.12 2.90 18.09
CA GLY A 448 -32.39 1.78 17.50
C GLY A 448 -32.31 1.86 15.97
N THR A 449 -32.65 3.02 15.38
CA THR A 449 -32.58 3.23 13.93
C THR A 449 -31.12 3.46 13.54
N GLN A 450 -30.52 2.47 12.87
CA GLN A 450 -29.12 2.51 12.49
C GLN A 450 -28.90 3.51 11.34
N MET A 451 -28.38 4.70 11.65
CA MET A 451 -27.92 5.67 10.63
C MET A 451 -26.61 5.18 10.00
N PRO A 452 -26.29 5.56 8.74
CA PRO A 452 -24.94 5.37 8.19
C PRO A 452 -23.91 6.04 9.11
N GLY A 453 -22.86 5.30 9.51
CA GLY A 453 -21.89 5.76 10.50
C GLY A 453 -22.38 5.70 11.97
N ALA A 454 -23.57 5.13 12.24
CA ALA A 454 -24.03 4.87 13.60
C ALA A 454 -23.26 3.72 14.25
N TRP A 455 -22.93 3.95 15.52
CA TRP A 455 -22.19 3.04 16.40
C TRP A 455 -23.00 1.77 16.68
N SER A 456 -22.63 0.64 16.08
CA SER A 456 -23.21 -0.68 16.42
C SER A 456 -22.65 -1.19 17.74
#